data_AF-A0A0S3PNC7-F1
#
_entry.id   AF-A0A0S3PNC7-F1
#
_cell.length_a   1.000
_cell.length_b   1.000
_cell.length_c   1.000
_cell.angle_alpha   90.00
_cell.angle_beta   90.00
_cell.angle_gamma   90.00
#
_symmetry.space_group_name_H-M   'P 1'
#
loop_
_entity.id
_entity.type
_entity.pdbx_description
1 polymer ?
#
loop_
_entity_poly.entity_id
_entity_poly.type
_entity_poly.pdbx_seq_one_letter_code
_entity_poly.pdbx_strand_id
1 'polypeptide(L)'
;MESEMKCNLSEMWSSKMPKGLDLEISHHPMTMRRVANLIIAMERLKAGTSESVLSTEFRDENLLNIMMENIVEEHIVIELGSAPPVQFSRTGEYQCSVTDSQKRSLVLVENSMELHAVMLQGGSDNRKVHLNMSTYVHPSPSTEARPVALGIKDTNLYLSCHKKGDVPTLHLEAVEDKSS
;
A
#
# COMPACT_ATOMS: atom_id res chain seq x y z
N MET A 1 0.61 -16.24 24.39
CA MET A 1 0.02 -14.88 24.30
C MET A 1 0.97 -13.96 25.02
N GLU A 2 2.05 -13.59 24.36
CA GLU A 2 3.02 -12.62 24.88
C GLU A 2 2.51 -11.22 24.49
N SER A 3 2.14 -10.45 25.50
CA SER A 3 1.73 -9.06 25.36
C SER A 3 3.01 -8.23 25.22
N GLU A 4 3.29 -7.71 24.02
CA GLU A 4 4.25 -6.62 23.87
C GLU A 4 3.73 -5.40 24.66
N MET A 5 4.29 -5.17 25.84
CA MET A 5 4.14 -3.89 26.53
C MET A 5 4.90 -2.82 25.74
N LYS A 6 4.23 -2.23 24.74
CA LYS A 6 4.65 -0.95 24.17
C LYS A 6 4.32 0.15 25.17
N CYS A 7 5.23 0.44 26.09
CA CYS A 7 5.16 1.66 26.89
C CYS A 7 5.36 2.86 25.95
N ASN A 8 4.27 3.51 25.54
CA ASN A 8 4.27 4.79 24.82
C ASN A 8 4.72 5.94 25.75
N LEU A 9 6.00 5.94 26.12
CA LEU A 9 6.63 7.04 26.85
C LEU A 9 6.72 8.32 26.01
N SER A 10 6.72 8.22 24.67
CA SER A 10 6.78 9.36 23.76
C SER A 10 5.59 10.33 23.91
N GLU A 11 4.36 9.80 24.05
CA GLU A 11 3.15 10.62 24.24
C GLU A 11 3.13 11.36 25.59
N MET A 12 3.76 10.78 26.62
CA MET A 12 3.82 11.38 27.95
C MET A 12 4.76 12.61 28.01
N TRP A 13 5.74 12.68 27.11
CA TRP A 13 6.81 13.70 27.13
C TRP A 13 6.61 14.78 26.07
N SER A 14 5.85 14.51 25.00
CA SER A 14 5.51 15.49 23.97
C SER A 14 4.74 16.70 24.53
N SER A 15 3.94 16.50 25.58
CA SER A 15 3.22 17.57 26.29
C SER A 15 4.14 18.56 27.05
N LYS A 16 5.43 18.24 27.22
CA LYS A 16 6.41 19.05 27.97
C LYS A 16 7.46 19.73 27.09
N MET A 17 7.51 19.45 25.79
CA MET A 17 8.55 20.00 24.91
C MET A 17 8.07 21.28 24.20
N PRO A 18 8.90 22.34 24.14
CA PRO A 18 8.60 23.55 23.36
C PRO A 18 8.42 23.25 21.87
N LYS A 19 7.57 24.04 21.20
CA LYS A 19 7.39 23.94 19.74
C LYS A 19 8.72 24.16 19.02
N GLY A 20 9.16 23.16 18.26
CA GLY A 20 10.39 23.19 17.45
C GLY A 20 11.55 22.33 17.96
N LEU A 21 11.40 21.67 19.11
CA LEU A 21 12.33 20.65 19.60
C LEU A 21 11.72 19.26 19.43
N ASP A 22 12.43 18.38 18.73
CA ASP A 22 12.02 16.99 18.53
C ASP A 22 12.85 16.07 19.44
N LEU A 23 12.20 15.09 20.07
CA LEU A 23 12.83 14.13 20.97
C LEU A 23 12.75 12.74 20.34
N GLU A 24 13.87 12.26 19.80
CA GLU A 24 13.96 10.92 19.23
C GLU A 24 14.37 9.91 20.31
N ILE A 25 13.43 9.04 20.70
CA ILE A 25 13.72 7.91 21.59
C ILE A 25 14.00 6.70 20.70
N SER A 26 15.27 6.39 20.49
CA SER A 26 15.66 5.17 19.79
C SER A 26 15.42 3.94 20.68
N HIS A 27 14.36 3.18 20.37
CA HIS A 27 14.15 1.88 20.96
C HIS A 27 15.02 0.87 20.22
N HIS A 28 16.28 0.74 20.62
CA HIS A 28 17.12 -0.34 20.11
C HIS A 28 16.60 -1.66 20.69
N PRO A 29 16.02 -2.57 19.87
CA PRO A 29 15.56 -3.84 20.37
C PRO A 29 16.78 -4.62 20.86
N MET A 30 16.89 -4.80 22.17
CA MET A 30 17.93 -5.65 22.74
C MET A 30 17.57 -7.09 22.43
N THR A 31 18.23 -7.67 21.42
CA THR A 31 18.09 -9.09 21.13
C THR A 31 18.79 -9.91 22.23
N MET A 32 18.27 -11.11 22.54
CA MET A 32 18.95 -12.04 23.47
C MET A 32 20.39 -12.36 23.03
N ARG A 33 20.68 -12.24 21.73
CA ARG A 33 22.03 -12.33 21.17
C ARG A 33 22.97 -11.25 21.71
N ARG A 34 22.53 -9.99 21.78
CA ARG A 34 23.33 -8.89 22.38
C ARG A 34 23.61 -9.14 23.86
N VAL A 35 22.61 -9.61 24.59
CA VAL A 35 22.75 -9.95 26.02
C VAL A 35 23.74 -11.11 26.21
N ALA A 36 23.63 -12.17 25.41
CA ALA A 36 24.55 -13.31 25.46
C ALA A 36 25.99 -12.90 25.12
N ASN A 37 26.20 -12.08 24.09
CA ASN A 37 27.52 -11.58 23.74
C ASN A 37 28.13 -10.72 24.85
N LEU A 38 27.33 -9.89 25.52
CA LEU A 38 27.78 -9.11 26.67
C LEU A 38 28.19 -10.02 27.84
N ILE A 39 27.40 -11.04 28.15
CA ILE A 39 27.71 -12.04 29.19
C ILE A 39 29.01 -12.77 28.86
N ILE A 40 29.19 -13.23 27.61
CA ILE A 40 30.41 -13.93 27.17
C ILE A 40 31.63 -13.01 27.27
N ALA A 41 31.52 -11.74 26.86
CA ALA A 41 32.60 -10.77 26.97
C ALA A 41 32.98 -10.50 28.43
N MET A 42 31.98 -10.33 29.32
CA MET A 42 32.21 -10.16 30.76
C MET A 42 32.87 -11.39 31.40
N GLU A 43 32.47 -12.59 31.02
CA GLU A 43 33.04 -13.82 31.60
C GLU A 43 34.45 -14.09 31.09
N ARG A 44 34.78 -13.67 29.86
CA ARG A 44 36.16 -13.67 29.35
C ARG A 44 37.07 -12.66 30.04
N LEU A 45 36.56 -11.45 30.31
CA LEU A 45 37.27 -10.44 31.11
C LEU A 45 37.61 -11.00 32.50
N LYS A 46 36.67 -11.71 33.11
CA LYS A 46 36.83 -12.34 34.42
C LYS A 46 37.76 -13.56 34.40
N ALA A 47 37.73 -14.36 33.33
CA ALA A 47 38.64 -15.50 33.16
C ALA A 47 40.10 -15.06 32.96
N GLY A 48 40.31 -13.93 32.27
CA GLY A 48 41.62 -13.28 32.13
C GLY A 48 42.19 -12.71 33.44
N THR A 49 41.39 -12.62 34.50
CA THR A 49 41.85 -12.19 35.84
C THR A 49 42.45 -13.33 36.68
N SER A 50 42.50 -14.57 36.15
CA SER A 50 43.02 -15.74 36.87
C SER A 50 44.54 -15.98 36.73
N GLU A 51 45.24 -15.22 35.89
CA GLU A 51 46.70 -15.16 35.94
C GLU A 51 47.15 -14.25 37.10
N SER A 52 48.12 -14.74 37.87
CA SER A 52 48.61 -14.12 39.10
C SER A 52 48.84 -12.62 38.97
N VAL A 53 48.20 -11.85 39.84
CA VAL A 53 48.40 -10.41 40.03
C VAL A 53 49.87 -10.13 40.37
N LEU A 54 50.69 -9.90 39.35
CA LEU A 54 52.05 -9.35 39.47
C LEU A 54 52.36 -8.24 38.45
N SER A 55 51.37 -7.77 37.69
CA SER A 55 51.51 -6.53 36.92
C SER A 55 50.20 -5.73 36.86
N THR A 56 50.29 -4.42 37.01
CA THR A 56 49.20 -3.44 36.88
C THR A 56 48.94 -3.07 35.42
N GLU A 57 48.96 -4.04 34.50
CA GLU A 57 49.04 -3.75 33.07
C GLU A 57 47.85 -4.28 32.28
N PHE A 58 46.65 -4.05 32.81
CA PHE A 58 45.48 -4.00 31.94
C PHE A 58 45.45 -2.63 31.28
N ARG A 59 46.00 -2.54 30.07
CA ARG A 59 46.06 -1.29 29.31
C ARG A 59 44.85 -1.14 28.37
N ASP A 60 44.58 0.09 27.95
CA ASP A 60 43.42 0.43 27.12
C ASP A 60 43.40 -0.36 25.78
N GLU A 61 44.56 -0.79 25.29
CA GLU A 61 44.66 -1.62 24.09
C GLU A 61 44.06 -3.01 24.28
N ASN A 62 44.16 -3.59 25.48
CA ASN A 62 43.56 -4.87 25.81
C ASN A 62 42.02 -4.76 25.88
N LEU A 63 41.51 -3.64 26.40
CA LEU A 63 40.07 -3.33 26.37
C LEU A 63 39.55 -3.17 24.94
N LEU A 64 40.27 -2.41 24.13
CA LEU A 64 39.92 -2.18 22.72
C LEU A 64 39.88 -3.50 21.94
N ASN A 65 40.84 -4.40 22.15
CA ASN A 65 40.83 -5.71 21.50
C ASN A 65 39.61 -6.55 21.92
N ILE A 66 39.26 -6.57 23.21
CA ILE A 66 38.08 -7.30 23.68
C ILE A 66 36.79 -6.71 23.12
N MET A 67 36.69 -5.38 23.01
CA MET A 67 35.51 -4.75 22.40
C MET A 67 35.44 -5.05 20.91
N MET A 68 36.54 -4.89 20.17
CA MET A 68 36.60 -5.10 18.71
C MET A 68 36.39 -6.56 18.31
N GLU A 69 36.90 -7.53 19.07
CA GLU A 69 36.66 -8.97 18.84
C GLU A 69 35.18 -9.36 18.99
N ASN A 70 34.38 -8.56 19.69
CA ASN A 70 32.95 -8.82 19.94
C ASN A 70 32.01 -7.82 19.22
N ILE A 71 32.54 -6.96 18.33
CA ILE A 71 31.70 -6.12 17.46
C ILE A 71 30.98 -7.04 16.48
N VAL A 72 29.67 -7.21 16.70
CA VAL A 72 28.77 -7.80 15.72
C VAL A 72 28.15 -6.67 14.93
N GLU A 73 28.44 -6.60 13.63
CA GLU A 73 27.76 -5.69 12.72
C GLU A 73 26.32 -6.21 12.51
N GLU A 74 25.37 -5.67 13.28
CA GLU A 74 23.97 -6.03 13.16
C GLU A 74 23.29 -5.11 12.15
N HIS A 75 23.00 -5.67 10.97
CA HIS A 75 22.15 -4.99 10.00
C HIS A 75 20.69 -5.04 10.48
N ILE A 76 20.17 -3.90 10.91
CA ILE A 76 18.73 -3.71 11.08
C ILE A 76 18.14 -3.54 9.69
N VAL A 77 17.59 -4.62 9.14
CA VAL A 77 16.81 -4.55 7.90
C VAL A 77 15.40 -4.10 8.29
N ILE A 78 15.12 -2.82 8.10
CA ILE A 78 13.77 -2.27 8.25
C ILE A 78 13.06 -2.52 6.93
N GLU A 79 12.01 -3.34 6.95
CA GLU A 79 11.12 -3.49 5.81
C GLU A 79 10.34 -2.18 5.63
N LEU A 80 10.84 -1.31 4.75
CA LEU A 80 10.11 -0.15 4.29
C LEU A 80 8.97 -0.67 3.41
N GLY A 81 7.73 -0.53 3.90
CA GLY A 81 6.55 -0.81 3.10
C GLY A 81 6.68 -0.13 1.73
N SER A 82 6.52 -0.90 0.66
CA SER A 82 6.55 -0.36 -0.70
C SER A 82 5.57 0.79 -0.81
N ALA A 83 5.95 1.87 -1.52
CA ALA A 83 5.00 2.92 -1.87
C ALA A 83 3.72 2.29 -2.45
N PRO A 84 2.52 2.78 -2.10
CA PRO A 84 1.28 2.21 -2.61
C PRO A 84 1.35 2.12 -4.15
N PRO A 85 0.87 1.02 -4.76
CA PRO A 85 0.82 0.92 -6.21
C PRO A 85 0.06 2.12 -6.76
N VAL A 86 0.53 2.65 -7.90
CA VAL A 86 -0.06 3.85 -8.50
C VAL A 86 -1.49 3.50 -8.94
N GLN A 87 -2.48 3.98 -8.20
CA GLN A 87 -3.89 3.63 -8.37
C GLN A 87 -4.63 4.70 -9.18
N PHE A 88 -5.67 4.27 -9.89
CA PHE A 88 -6.65 5.18 -10.47
C PHE A 88 -7.45 5.83 -9.34
N SER A 89 -7.62 7.15 -9.40
CA SER A 89 -8.47 7.90 -8.47
C SER A 89 -9.67 8.49 -9.18
N ARG A 90 -10.87 8.26 -8.65
CA ARG A 90 -12.12 8.75 -9.24
C ARG A 90 -12.21 10.27 -9.07
N THR A 91 -12.53 10.97 -10.16
CA THR A 91 -12.66 12.44 -10.17
C THR A 91 -14.10 12.92 -10.21
N GLY A 92 -15.02 12.13 -10.74
CA GLY A 92 -16.43 12.51 -10.87
C GLY A 92 -17.25 11.54 -11.67
N GLU A 93 -18.56 11.79 -11.78
CA GLU A 93 -19.51 11.01 -12.56
C GLU A 93 -20.46 11.91 -13.33
N TYR A 94 -20.75 11.56 -14.58
CA TYR A 94 -21.63 12.31 -15.47
C TYR A 94 -22.63 11.40 -16.14
N GLN A 95 -23.90 11.80 -16.19
CA GLN A 95 -24.91 11.07 -16.96
C GLN A 95 -24.79 11.44 -18.44
N CYS A 96 -24.72 10.44 -19.32
CA CYS A 96 -24.70 10.65 -20.76
C CYS A 96 -25.53 9.60 -21.50
N SER A 97 -25.76 9.82 -22.80
CA SER A 97 -26.30 8.81 -23.71
C SER A 97 -25.43 8.75 -24.95
N VAL A 98 -25.28 7.56 -25.53
CA VAL A 98 -24.42 7.32 -26.70
C VAL A 98 -25.30 7.10 -27.93
N THR A 99 -24.90 7.73 -29.03
CA THR A 99 -25.50 7.54 -30.34
C THR A 99 -24.37 7.36 -31.35
N ASP A 100 -24.49 6.38 -32.24
CA ASP A 100 -23.48 6.17 -33.28
C ASP A 100 -23.60 7.19 -34.43
N SER A 101 -22.68 7.12 -35.39
CA SER A 101 -22.67 8.00 -36.56
C SER A 101 -23.90 7.86 -37.47
N GLN A 102 -24.68 6.79 -37.32
CA GLN A 102 -25.92 6.53 -38.05
C GLN A 102 -27.17 6.91 -37.23
N LYS A 103 -26.99 7.66 -36.13
CA LYS A 103 -28.06 8.06 -35.21
C LYS A 103 -28.76 6.87 -34.51
N ARG A 104 -28.10 5.73 -34.39
CA ARG A 104 -28.61 4.59 -33.61
C ARG A 104 -28.28 4.78 -32.13
N SER A 105 -29.29 4.62 -31.29
CA SER A 105 -29.19 4.67 -29.84
C SER A 105 -28.95 3.28 -29.26
N LEU A 106 -28.29 3.21 -28.11
CA LEU A 106 -28.14 1.96 -27.36
C LEU A 106 -29.45 1.58 -26.65
N VAL A 107 -29.83 0.31 -26.73
CA VAL A 107 -30.92 -0.31 -25.98
C VAL A 107 -30.42 -1.57 -25.29
N LEU A 108 -30.88 -1.83 -24.07
CA LEU A 108 -30.55 -3.03 -23.31
C LEU A 108 -31.50 -4.17 -23.67
N VAL A 109 -30.95 -5.33 -24.00
CA VAL A 109 -31.69 -6.58 -24.14
C VAL A 109 -31.53 -7.38 -22.85
N GLU A 110 -32.49 -7.23 -21.94
CA GLU A 110 -32.41 -7.79 -20.58
C GLU A 110 -32.16 -9.30 -20.55
N ASN A 111 -32.79 -10.06 -21.45
CA ASN A 111 -32.68 -11.52 -21.48
C ASN A 111 -31.29 -12.04 -21.86
N SER A 112 -30.52 -11.28 -22.65
CA SER A 112 -29.17 -11.68 -23.09
C SER A 112 -28.06 -10.87 -22.43
N MET A 113 -28.40 -9.84 -21.65
CA MET A 113 -27.44 -8.94 -21.01
C MET A 113 -26.52 -8.26 -22.05
N GLU A 114 -27.11 -7.85 -23.18
CA GLU A 114 -26.40 -7.24 -24.31
C GLU A 114 -26.95 -5.86 -24.65
N LEU A 115 -26.09 -5.01 -25.23
CA LEU A 115 -26.47 -3.72 -25.78
C LEU A 115 -26.59 -3.78 -27.29
N HIS A 116 -27.75 -3.40 -27.81
CA HIS A 116 -27.99 -3.27 -29.25
C HIS A 116 -28.03 -1.81 -29.68
N ALA A 117 -27.48 -1.52 -30.86
CA ALA A 117 -27.60 -0.20 -31.49
C ALA A 117 -28.78 -0.20 -32.48
N VAL A 118 -29.82 0.59 -32.19
CA VAL A 118 -31.05 0.66 -33.00
C VAL A 118 -31.49 2.10 -33.25
N MET A 119 -32.13 2.36 -34.39
CA MET A 119 -32.82 3.64 -34.61
C MET A 119 -34.14 3.62 -33.83
N LEU A 120 -34.26 4.50 -32.84
CA LEU A 120 -35.50 4.66 -32.09
C LEU A 120 -36.47 5.56 -32.87
N GLN A 121 -37.73 5.13 -32.94
CA GLN A 121 -38.81 5.94 -33.48
C GLN A 121 -39.35 6.89 -32.39
N GLY A 122 -40.00 7.97 -32.81
CA GLY A 122 -40.58 8.96 -31.89
C GLY A 122 -41.45 8.31 -30.81
N GLY A 123 -41.26 8.72 -29.56
CA GLY A 123 -41.96 8.16 -28.38
C GLY A 123 -41.31 6.93 -27.75
N SER A 124 -40.25 6.37 -28.36
CA SER A 124 -39.50 5.23 -27.78
C SER A 124 -38.21 5.63 -27.05
N ASP A 125 -38.01 6.93 -26.78
CA ASP A 125 -36.80 7.46 -26.13
C ASP A 125 -36.61 6.93 -24.71
N ASN A 126 -37.68 6.50 -24.05
CA ASN A 126 -37.61 5.84 -22.74
C ASN A 126 -36.85 4.50 -22.76
N ARG A 127 -36.69 3.89 -23.93
CA ARG A 127 -35.91 2.65 -24.11
C ARG A 127 -34.41 2.91 -24.28
N LYS A 128 -34.01 4.17 -24.42
CA LYS A 128 -32.62 4.57 -24.60
C LYS A 128 -31.81 4.34 -23.32
N VAL A 129 -30.70 3.63 -23.46
CA VAL A 129 -29.75 3.45 -22.37
C VAL A 129 -29.09 4.77 -22.03
N HIS A 130 -29.16 5.12 -20.76
CA HIS A 130 -28.38 6.19 -20.16
C HIS A 130 -27.23 5.58 -19.37
N LEU A 131 -26.05 6.18 -19.49
CA LEU A 131 -24.84 5.72 -18.84
C LEU A 131 -24.42 6.71 -17.77
N ASN A 132 -23.96 6.18 -16.64
CA ASN A 132 -23.14 6.88 -15.66
C ASN A 132 -21.69 6.71 -16.08
N MET A 133 -21.07 7.81 -16.52
CA MET A 133 -19.66 7.87 -16.90
C MET A 133 -18.84 8.35 -15.70
N SER A 134 -18.21 7.41 -15.00
CA SER A 134 -17.25 7.74 -13.93
C SER A 134 -15.89 8.05 -14.55
N THR A 135 -15.26 9.14 -14.15
CA THR A 135 -13.97 9.61 -14.67
C THR A 135 -12.87 9.37 -13.64
N TYR A 136 -11.66 9.08 -14.11
CA TYR A 136 -10.51 8.81 -13.24
C TYR A 136 -9.27 9.60 -13.68
N VAL A 137 -8.36 9.86 -12.75
CA VAL A 137 -6.99 10.29 -13.06
C VAL A 137 -6.16 9.06 -13.42
N HIS A 138 -5.45 9.14 -14.55
CA HIS A 138 -4.52 8.09 -14.92
C HIS A 138 -3.26 8.16 -14.03
N PRO A 139 -2.77 7.03 -13.49
CA PRO A 139 -1.60 6.99 -12.61
C PRO A 139 -0.31 7.49 -13.29
N SER A 140 -0.18 7.30 -14.61
CA SER A 140 0.90 7.90 -15.41
C SER A 140 0.49 9.25 -16.00
N PRO A 141 1.35 10.29 -15.90
CA PRO A 141 1.09 11.62 -16.48
C PRO A 141 1.13 11.63 -18.03
N SER A 142 1.51 10.53 -18.68
CA SER A 142 1.79 10.47 -20.12
C SER A 142 0.58 10.20 -21.01
N THR A 143 -0.65 10.35 -20.52
CA THR A 143 -1.83 9.86 -21.24
C THR A 143 -2.65 11.02 -21.81
N GLU A 144 -2.80 11.05 -23.13
CA GLU A 144 -3.63 12.06 -23.83
C GLU A 144 -5.14 11.84 -23.62
N ALA A 145 -5.54 10.68 -23.10
CA ALA A 145 -6.92 10.30 -22.88
C ALA A 145 -7.29 10.22 -21.40
N ARG A 146 -8.55 10.54 -21.08
CA ARG A 146 -9.12 10.42 -19.74
C ARG A 146 -9.73 9.03 -19.54
N PRO A 147 -9.27 8.23 -18.57
CA PRO A 147 -9.89 6.95 -18.24
C PRO A 147 -11.32 7.13 -17.72
N VAL A 148 -12.21 6.23 -18.15
CA VAL A 148 -13.61 6.22 -17.71
C VAL A 148 -14.12 4.80 -17.48
N ALA A 149 -15.06 4.67 -16.55
CA ALA A 149 -15.93 3.50 -16.41
C ALA A 149 -17.34 3.89 -16.86
N LEU A 150 -18.01 2.97 -17.58
CA LEU A 150 -19.36 3.20 -18.11
C LEU A 150 -20.32 2.21 -17.46
N GLY A 151 -21.15 2.70 -16.54
CA GLY A 151 -22.23 1.94 -15.92
C GLY A 151 -23.58 2.27 -16.53
N ILE A 152 -24.49 1.31 -16.66
CA ILE A 152 -25.87 1.57 -17.06
C ILE A 152 -26.61 2.19 -15.86
N LYS A 153 -27.17 3.39 -16.08
CA LYS A 153 -27.88 4.16 -15.06
C LYS A 153 -28.96 3.31 -14.39
N ASP A 154 -29.11 3.48 -13.07
CA ASP A 154 -30.12 2.79 -12.25
C ASP A 154 -29.98 1.26 -12.21
N THR A 155 -28.85 0.72 -12.67
CA THR A 155 -28.50 -0.71 -12.59
C THR A 155 -27.09 -0.88 -12.02
N ASN A 156 -26.67 -2.10 -11.70
CA ASN A 156 -25.30 -2.42 -11.31
C ASN A 156 -24.46 -2.99 -12.46
N LEU A 157 -24.88 -2.76 -13.71
CA LEU A 157 -24.22 -3.28 -14.91
C LEU A 157 -23.19 -2.30 -15.43
N TYR A 158 -21.99 -2.79 -15.72
CA TYR A 158 -20.89 -2.02 -16.30
C TYR A 158 -20.42 -2.64 -17.61
N LEU A 159 -19.96 -1.80 -18.53
CA LEU A 159 -19.28 -2.26 -19.74
C LEU A 159 -17.87 -2.74 -19.37
N SER A 160 -17.56 -3.99 -19.68
CA SER A 160 -16.24 -4.60 -19.45
C SER A 160 -15.71 -5.29 -20.70
N CYS A 161 -14.39 -5.31 -20.85
CA CYS A 161 -13.71 -5.96 -21.97
C CYS A 161 -13.11 -7.28 -21.49
N HIS A 162 -13.53 -8.40 -22.07
CA HIS A 162 -13.01 -9.73 -21.76
C HIS A 162 -12.22 -10.28 -22.93
N LYS A 163 -11.13 -11.02 -22.65
CA LYS A 163 -10.42 -11.80 -23.65
C LYS A 163 -11.05 -13.19 -23.72
N LYS A 164 -11.69 -13.55 -24.84
CA LYS A 164 -12.23 -14.89 -25.10
C LYS A 164 -11.39 -15.56 -26.18
N GLY A 165 -10.51 -16.48 -25.79
CA GLY A 165 -9.46 -16.98 -26.69
C GLY A 165 -8.53 -15.84 -27.07
N ASP A 166 -8.34 -15.59 -28.37
CA ASP A 166 -7.55 -14.45 -28.86
C ASP A 166 -8.38 -13.24 -29.31
N VAL A 167 -9.69 -13.25 -29.06
CA VAL A 167 -10.58 -12.15 -29.47
C VAL A 167 -11.00 -11.33 -28.25
N PRO A 168 -10.74 -10.00 -28.23
CA PRO A 168 -11.32 -9.11 -27.22
C PRO A 168 -12.82 -8.94 -27.49
N THR A 169 -13.61 -9.06 -26.45
CA THR A 169 -15.08 -9.01 -26.51
C THR A 169 -15.61 -8.04 -25.46
N LEU A 170 -16.65 -7.29 -25.81
CA LEU A 170 -17.32 -6.36 -24.92
C LEU A 170 -18.51 -7.08 -24.25
N HIS A 171 -18.62 -6.95 -22.93
CA HIS A 171 -19.67 -7.56 -22.12
C HIS A 171 -20.30 -6.53 -21.18
N LEU A 172 -21.45 -6.90 -20.64
CA LEU A 172 -22.00 -6.28 -19.44
C LEU A 172 -21.69 -7.17 -18.24
N GLU A 173 -21.23 -6.56 -17.17
CA GLU A 173 -20.87 -7.25 -15.94
C GLU A 173 -21.58 -6.61 -14.75
N ALA A 174 -22.16 -7.45 -13.88
CA ALA A 174 -22.82 -7.00 -12.67
C ALA A 174 -21.77 -6.82 -11.55
N VAL A 175 -21.75 -5.64 -10.93
CA VAL A 175 -20.81 -5.31 -9.86
C VAL A 175 -21.56 -5.23 -8.53
N GLU A 176 -20.99 -5.79 -7.46
CA GLU A 176 -21.60 -5.82 -6.12
C GLU A 176 -21.45 -4.50 -5.36
N ASP A 177 -20.31 -3.82 -5.53
CA ASP A 177 -20.01 -2.54 -4.88
C ASP A 177 -19.81 -1.40 -5.90
N LYS A 178 -20.65 -0.37 -5.80
CA LYS A 178 -20.59 0.85 -6.64
C LYS A 178 -19.80 1.99 -5.98
N SER A 179 -19.35 1.82 -4.74
CA SER A 179 -18.86 2.89 -3.87
C SER A 179 -17.35 2.94 -3.71
N SER A 180 -16.62 2.01 -4.32
CA SER A 180 -15.16 1.98 -4.35
C SER A 180 -14.54 3.08 -5.22
#